data_AF-A0A564S7S5-F1
#
_entry.id   AF-A0A564S7S5-F1
#
_cell.length_a   1.000
_cell.length_b   1.000
_cell.length_c   1.000
_cell.angle_alpha   90.00
_cell.angle_beta   90.00
_cell.angle_gamma   90.00
#
_symmetry.space_group_name_H-M   'P 1'
#
loop_
_entity.id
_entity.type
_entity.pdbx_description
1 polymer ?
#
loop_
_entity_poly.entity_id
_entity_poly.type
_entity_poly.pdbx_seq_one_letter_code
_entity_poly.pdbx_strand_id
1 'polypeptide(L)'
;MNKITKKSLFCLILMFIFTFSLTQTSQALEENMTRERELQKGDTVEGTHVFAMPDNGWNTVSINLDYYESYYSENNTTNTFPFRRKMYVIKKSGVGSGSISLDVSNVLHTNGSSQTIISGFEQGDLLFDSSKWDWGWYYYNTTVKSYSKSTNYKGQVTYLLMCPDAIPASATGSARISLATQ
;
A
#
# COMPACT_ATOMS: atom_id res chain seq x y z
N MET A 1 69.15 -14.31 11.62
CA MET A 1 67.98 -15.13 11.20
C MET A 1 66.72 -14.56 11.86
N ASN A 2 66.12 -13.46 11.34
CA ASN A 2 64.95 -12.83 12.01
C ASN A 2 64.10 -11.87 11.13
N LYS A 3 64.31 -11.84 9.80
CA LYS A 3 63.57 -10.96 8.88
C LYS A 3 62.42 -11.66 8.12
N ILE A 4 62.50 -12.97 7.92
CA ILE A 4 61.51 -13.75 7.15
C ILE A 4 60.25 -14.03 8.00
N THR A 5 60.42 -14.28 9.31
CA THR A 5 59.34 -14.52 10.27
C THR A 5 58.45 -13.29 10.50
N LYS A 6 59.02 -12.08 10.57
CA LYS A 6 58.24 -10.83 10.71
C LYS A 6 57.38 -10.50 9.48
N LYS A 7 57.88 -10.75 8.26
CA LYS A 7 57.12 -10.53 7.02
C LYS A 7 55.98 -11.53 6.87
N SER A 8 56.21 -12.80 7.20
CA SER A 8 55.18 -13.84 7.17
C SER A 8 54.07 -13.58 8.20
N LEU A 9 54.43 -13.16 9.43
CA LEU A 9 53.48 -12.79 10.47
C LEU A 9 52.66 -11.54 10.09
N PHE A 10 53.31 -10.54 9.47
CA PHE A 10 52.64 -9.34 8.98
C PHE A 10 51.62 -9.64 7.87
N CYS A 11 51.96 -10.53 6.92
CA CYS A 11 51.01 -10.97 5.89
C CYS A 11 49.82 -11.74 6.47
N LEU A 12 50.02 -12.58 7.49
CA LEU A 12 48.94 -13.30 8.17
C LEU A 12 47.99 -12.34 8.89
N ILE A 13 48.51 -11.31 9.57
CA ILE A 13 47.70 -10.27 10.21
C ILE A 13 46.92 -9.47 9.16
N LEU A 14 47.55 -9.12 8.03
CA LEU A 14 46.90 -8.39 6.95
C LEU A 14 45.75 -9.19 6.32
N MET A 15 45.96 -10.50 6.09
CA MET A 15 44.91 -11.38 5.58
C MET A 15 43.75 -11.51 6.57
N PHE A 16 44.02 -11.59 7.87
CA PHE A 16 42.98 -11.70 8.90
C PHE A 16 42.14 -10.42 9.01
N ILE A 17 42.76 -9.24 8.92
CA ILE A 17 42.04 -7.95 8.89
C ILE A 17 41.19 -7.86 7.63
N PHE A 18 41.71 -8.31 6.48
CA PHE A 18 40.99 -8.25 5.21
C PHE A 18 39.78 -9.20 5.19
N THR A 19 39.93 -10.44 5.68
CA THR A 19 38.80 -11.38 5.77
C THR A 19 37.76 -10.93 6.80
N PHE A 20 38.20 -10.39 7.95
CA PHE A 20 37.29 -9.88 8.97
C PHE A 20 36.49 -8.65 8.49
N SER A 21 37.13 -7.76 7.73
CA SER A 21 36.46 -6.61 7.09
C SER A 21 35.43 -7.07 6.07
N LEU A 22 35.79 -8.05 5.23
CA LEU A 22 34.88 -8.64 4.23
C LEU A 22 33.66 -9.29 4.88
N THR A 23 33.84 -10.05 5.98
CA THR A 23 32.73 -10.70 6.67
C THR A 23 31.77 -9.71 7.35
N GLN A 24 32.28 -8.60 7.90
CA GLN A 24 31.40 -7.56 8.47
C GLN A 24 30.58 -6.87 7.37
N THR A 25 31.20 -6.59 6.23
CA THR A 25 30.49 -5.97 5.10
C THR A 25 29.44 -6.91 4.48
N SER A 26 29.71 -8.22 4.42
CA SER A 26 28.73 -9.19 3.89
C SER A 26 27.54 -9.37 4.83
N GLN A 27 27.76 -9.41 6.14
CA GLN A 27 26.69 -9.50 7.14
C GLN A 27 25.80 -8.26 7.14
N ALA A 28 26.40 -7.06 7.08
CA ALA A 28 25.65 -5.80 6.99
C ALA A 28 24.86 -5.69 5.68
N LEU A 29 25.42 -6.16 4.57
CA LEU A 29 24.71 -6.19 3.29
C LEU A 29 23.57 -7.20 3.29
N GLU A 30 23.75 -8.38 3.90
CA GLU A 30 22.72 -9.41 4.01
C GLU A 30 21.58 -8.95 4.92
N GLU A 31 21.85 -8.33 6.08
CA GLU A 31 20.82 -7.71 6.93
C GLU A 31 20.05 -6.62 6.18
N ASN A 32 20.74 -5.78 5.40
CA ASN A 32 20.10 -4.71 4.64
C ASN A 32 19.26 -5.27 3.46
N MET A 33 19.75 -6.28 2.74
CA MET A 33 19.00 -6.97 1.69
C MET A 33 17.82 -7.79 2.24
N THR A 34 17.90 -8.28 3.48
CA THR A 34 16.78 -8.97 4.15
C THR A 34 15.71 -7.96 4.58
N ARG A 35 16.11 -6.73 4.93
CA ARG A 35 15.21 -5.61 5.22
C ARG A 35 14.53 -5.04 3.97
N GLU A 36 15.14 -5.18 2.79
CA GLU A 36 14.65 -4.62 1.51
C GLU A 36 13.71 -5.51 0.68
N ARG A 37 13.39 -6.74 1.12
CA ARG A 37 12.27 -7.48 0.50
C ARG A 37 10.95 -7.05 1.12
N GLU A 38 10.55 -5.81 0.84
CA GLU A 38 9.19 -5.34 1.11
C GLU A 38 8.20 -6.16 0.27
N LEU A 39 7.49 -7.06 0.96
CA LEU A 39 6.41 -7.83 0.39
C LEU A 39 5.17 -6.97 0.24
N GLN A 40 4.30 -7.40 -0.65
CA GLN A 40 3.22 -6.58 -1.17
C GLN A 40 1.88 -7.30 -1.02
N LYS A 41 0.87 -6.62 -0.49
CA LYS A 41 -0.54 -7.05 -0.53
C LYS A 41 -1.38 -5.95 -1.13
N GLY A 42 -2.22 -6.27 -2.10
CA GLY A 42 -3.10 -5.31 -2.75
C GLY A 42 -4.40 -5.94 -3.21
N ASP A 43 -5.38 -5.09 -3.43
CA ASP A 43 -6.66 -5.42 -4.02
C ASP A 43 -7.13 -4.26 -4.91
N THR A 44 -7.82 -4.61 -5.98
CA THR A 44 -8.34 -3.70 -6.99
C THR A 44 -9.81 -4.00 -7.19
N VAL A 45 -10.65 -2.98 -7.03
CA VAL A 45 -12.09 -3.10 -7.25
C VAL A 45 -12.51 -2.16 -8.35
N GLU A 46 -13.00 -2.74 -9.44
CA GLU A 46 -13.69 -2.02 -10.50
C GLU A 46 -15.20 -2.14 -10.32
N GLY A 47 -15.91 -1.02 -10.50
CA GLY A 47 -17.36 -0.97 -10.40
C GLY A 47 -17.94 -0.01 -11.42
N THR A 48 -19.13 -0.32 -11.91
CA THR A 48 -19.96 0.61 -12.68
C THR A 48 -21.30 0.77 -11.98
N HIS A 49 -21.65 2.01 -11.71
CA HIS A 49 -22.87 2.39 -11.00
C HIS A 49 -23.74 3.23 -11.91
N VAL A 50 -25.04 2.98 -11.87
CA VAL A 50 -26.04 3.67 -12.68
C VAL A 50 -27.01 4.37 -11.75
N PHE A 51 -27.24 5.65 -12.02
CA PHE A 51 -28.05 6.57 -11.24
C PHE A 51 -29.22 7.05 -12.10
N ALA A 52 -30.45 6.70 -11.72
CA ALA A 52 -31.64 7.21 -12.39
C ALA A 52 -31.92 8.64 -11.90
N MET A 53 -31.97 9.60 -12.82
CA MET A 53 -32.34 10.98 -12.56
C MET A 53 -33.79 11.21 -13.02
N PRO A 54 -34.70 11.66 -12.15
CA PRO A 54 -36.10 11.87 -12.52
C PRO A 54 -36.30 12.72 -13.78
N ASP A 55 -35.47 13.74 -13.99
CA ASP A 55 -35.62 14.70 -15.10
C ASP A 55 -34.50 14.62 -16.16
N ASN A 56 -33.45 13.84 -15.92
CA ASN A 56 -32.21 13.87 -16.72
C ASN A 56 -31.77 12.49 -17.24
N GLY A 57 -32.65 11.49 -17.18
CA GLY A 57 -32.36 10.15 -17.67
C GLY A 57 -31.40 9.39 -16.76
N TRP A 58 -30.31 8.86 -17.31
CA TRP A 58 -29.38 7.99 -16.59
C TRP A 58 -27.98 8.60 -16.55
N ASN A 59 -27.39 8.61 -15.36
CA ASN A 59 -25.97 8.87 -15.18
C ASN A 59 -25.24 7.57 -14.89
N THR A 60 -24.07 7.39 -15.49
CA THR A 60 -23.21 6.23 -15.26
C THR A 60 -21.87 6.68 -14.71
N VAL A 61 -21.39 5.98 -13.70
CA VAL A 61 -20.09 6.21 -13.09
C VAL A 61 -19.33 4.90 -13.05
N SER A 62 -18.22 4.85 -13.76
CA SER A 62 -17.24 3.77 -13.61
C SER A 62 -16.15 4.23 -12.66
N ILE A 63 -15.72 3.36 -11.76
CA ILE A 63 -14.66 3.60 -10.80
C ILE A 63 -13.72 2.40 -10.76
N ASN A 64 -12.43 2.65 -10.66
CA ASN A 64 -11.44 1.69 -10.21
C ASN A 64 -10.84 2.23 -8.91
N LEU A 65 -10.90 1.42 -7.84
CA LEU A 65 -10.27 1.67 -6.55
C LEU A 65 -9.16 0.65 -6.33
N ASP A 66 -7.94 1.13 -6.20
CA ASP A 66 -6.76 0.35 -5.86
C ASP A 66 -6.35 0.62 -4.41
N TYR A 67 -6.05 -0.45 -3.68
CA TYR A 67 -5.52 -0.37 -2.32
C TYR A 67 -4.36 -1.35 -2.17
N TYR A 68 -3.26 -0.85 -1.61
CA TYR A 68 -2.02 -1.60 -1.49
C TYR A 68 -1.28 -1.26 -0.19
N GLU A 69 -0.63 -2.27 0.40
CA GLU A 69 0.28 -2.12 1.53
C GLU A 69 1.58 -2.92 1.36
N SER A 70 2.68 -2.30 1.77
CA SER A 70 3.97 -2.98 1.92
C SER A 70 4.14 -3.51 3.33
N TYR A 71 4.89 -4.60 3.46
CA TYR A 71 5.24 -5.16 4.76
C TYR A 71 6.56 -5.93 4.72
N TYR A 72 7.17 -6.07 5.89
CA TYR A 72 8.31 -6.95 6.12
C TYR A 72 8.15 -7.70 7.44
N SER A 73 8.87 -8.81 7.54
CA SER A 73 8.96 -9.59 8.77
C SER A 73 9.97 -8.97 9.70
N GLU A 74 9.49 -8.32 10.77
CA GLU A 74 10.36 -7.76 11.81
C GLU A 74 11.02 -8.85 12.64
N ASN A 75 10.26 -9.91 12.96
CA ASN A 75 10.74 -11.07 13.70
C ASN A 75 9.84 -12.29 13.41
N ASN A 76 10.06 -13.41 14.12
CA ASN A 76 9.29 -14.64 13.89
C ASN A 76 7.81 -14.54 14.29
N THR A 77 7.38 -13.51 15.03
CA THR A 77 6.02 -13.39 15.56
C THR A 77 5.27 -12.14 15.09
N THR A 78 5.93 -11.22 14.39
CA THR A 78 5.40 -9.88 14.06
C THR A 78 5.75 -9.49 12.63
N ASN A 79 4.77 -8.91 11.93
CA ASN A 79 4.98 -8.23 10.65
C ASN A 79 4.72 -6.73 10.81
N THR A 80 5.53 -5.93 10.13
CA THR A 80 5.50 -4.47 10.17
C THR A 80 5.14 -3.93 8.79
N PHE A 81 4.23 -2.97 8.77
CA PHE A 81 3.63 -2.36 7.59
C PHE A 81 3.98 -0.87 7.54
N PRO A 82 5.11 -0.51 6.89
CA PRO A 82 5.62 0.86 6.91
C PRO A 82 4.91 1.78 5.90
N PHE A 83 4.32 1.22 4.85
CA PHE A 83 3.79 2.00 3.75
C PHE A 83 2.47 1.43 3.24
N ARG A 84 1.60 2.33 2.81
CA ARG A 84 0.28 2.01 2.28
C ARG A 84 -0.15 3.10 1.32
N ARG A 85 -0.81 2.71 0.24
CA ARG A 85 -1.33 3.62 -0.78
C ARG A 85 -2.75 3.24 -1.16
N LYS A 86 -3.54 4.26 -1.48
CA LYS A 86 -4.86 4.11 -2.08
C LYS A 86 -4.93 5.03 -3.29
N MET A 87 -5.52 4.52 -4.36
CA MET A 87 -5.68 5.25 -5.60
C MET A 87 -7.07 5.00 -6.14
N TYR A 88 -7.65 6.00 -6.76
CA TYR A 88 -8.87 5.78 -7.53
C TYR A 88 -8.86 6.58 -8.81
N VAL A 89 -9.54 6.04 -9.81
CA VAL A 89 -9.85 6.73 -11.07
C VAL A 89 -11.34 6.57 -11.36
N ILE A 90 -11.93 7.57 -11.98
CA ILE A 90 -13.35 7.59 -12.32
C ILE A 90 -13.58 8.05 -13.75
N LYS A 91 -14.67 7.53 -14.32
CA LYS A 91 -15.27 7.99 -15.56
C LYS A 91 -16.74 8.30 -15.30
N LYS A 92 -17.21 9.45 -15.77
CA LYS A 92 -18.60 9.89 -15.58
C LYS A 92 -19.27 10.11 -16.94
N SER A 93 -20.52 9.72 -17.07
CA SER A 93 -21.32 10.02 -18.26
C SER A 93 -22.79 10.26 -17.91
N GLY A 94 -23.48 11.02 -18.76
CA GLY A 94 -24.89 11.38 -18.61
C GLY A 94 -25.12 12.85 -18.22
N VAL A 95 -26.37 13.29 -18.36
CA VAL A 95 -26.81 14.66 -18.08
C VAL A 95 -26.92 14.84 -16.56
N GLY A 96 -26.12 15.75 -16.01
CA GLY A 96 -26.03 15.97 -14.56
C GLY A 96 -24.92 15.19 -13.85
N SER A 97 -24.14 14.39 -14.57
CA SER A 97 -23.00 13.64 -13.99
C SER A 97 -21.95 14.53 -13.29
N GLY A 98 -21.92 15.83 -13.57
CA GLY A 98 -21.10 16.81 -12.86
C GLY A 98 -21.45 17.00 -11.37
N SER A 99 -22.67 16.69 -10.93
CA SER A 99 -23.06 16.77 -9.51
C SER A 99 -22.63 15.55 -8.69
N ILE A 100 -22.11 14.51 -9.34
CA ILE A 100 -21.69 13.28 -8.67
C ILE A 100 -20.40 13.56 -7.91
N SER A 101 -20.42 13.33 -6.60
CA SER A 101 -19.25 13.40 -5.74
C SER A 101 -18.76 12.00 -5.36
N LEU A 102 -17.46 11.91 -5.06
CA LEU A 102 -16.78 10.70 -4.66
C LEU A 102 -15.94 10.99 -3.42
N ASP A 103 -16.20 10.24 -2.36
CA ASP A 103 -15.36 10.22 -1.17
C ASP A 103 -14.69 8.86 -1.03
N VAL A 104 -13.40 8.85 -0.67
CA VAL A 104 -12.64 7.62 -0.40
C VAL A 104 -12.13 7.63 1.03
N SER A 105 -12.56 6.64 1.79
CA SER A 105 -12.30 6.51 3.22
C SER A 105 -10.82 6.43 3.55
N ASN A 106 -10.48 6.72 4.81
CA ASN A 106 -9.24 6.26 5.41
C ASN A 106 -9.13 4.73 5.38
N VAL A 107 -7.91 4.22 5.60
CA VAL A 107 -7.69 2.77 5.69
C VAL A 107 -8.18 2.28 7.05
N LEU A 108 -8.97 1.21 7.05
CA LEU A 108 -9.36 0.49 8.25
C LEU A 108 -8.58 -0.82 8.35
N HIS A 109 -7.84 -1.00 9.44
CA HIS A 109 -7.33 -2.30 9.84
C HIS A 109 -8.25 -2.92 10.88
N THR A 110 -8.77 -4.11 10.62
CA THR A 110 -9.66 -4.79 11.55
C THR A 110 -9.48 -6.31 11.54
N ASN A 111 -9.58 -6.94 12.70
CA ASN A 111 -9.66 -8.40 12.84
C ASN A 111 -11.07 -8.87 13.24
N GLY A 112 -12.05 -7.96 13.18
CA GLY A 112 -13.43 -8.17 13.63
C GLY A 112 -13.70 -7.73 15.07
N SER A 113 -12.69 -7.70 15.94
CA SER A 113 -12.81 -7.25 17.34
C SER A 113 -12.12 -5.91 17.59
N SER A 114 -10.90 -5.74 17.04
CA SER A 114 -10.10 -4.54 17.13
C SER A 114 -10.15 -3.77 15.82
N GLN A 115 -10.21 -2.45 15.90
CA GLN A 115 -10.24 -1.55 14.75
C GLN A 115 -9.18 -0.47 14.89
N THR A 116 -8.40 -0.25 13.84
CA THR A 116 -7.44 0.85 13.73
C THR A 116 -7.73 1.61 12.45
N ILE A 117 -8.10 2.89 12.59
CA ILE A 117 -8.24 3.79 11.45
C ILE A 117 -6.89 4.45 11.22
N ILE A 118 -6.39 4.34 9.99
CA ILE A 118 -5.15 4.98 9.56
C ILE A 118 -5.53 6.16 8.68
N SER A 119 -5.21 7.37 9.15
CA SER A 119 -5.49 8.65 8.50
C SER A 119 -4.19 9.40 8.23
N GLY A 120 -4.29 10.65 7.75
CA GLY A 120 -3.11 11.46 7.44
C GLY A 120 -2.42 10.97 6.16
N PHE A 121 -3.21 10.84 5.10
CA PHE A 121 -2.68 10.51 3.78
C PHE A 121 -2.15 11.77 3.11
N GLU A 122 -0.96 11.65 2.51
CA GLU A 122 -0.40 12.65 1.62
C GLU A 122 -0.87 12.34 0.20
N GLN A 123 -1.15 13.40 -0.56
CA GLN A 123 -1.46 13.28 -1.97
C GLN A 123 -0.15 13.23 -2.76
N GLY A 124 -0.03 12.26 -3.65
CA GLY A 124 1.08 12.21 -4.60
C GLY A 124 0.60 12.41 -6.03
N ASP A 125 1.53 12.27 -6.97
CA ASP A 125 1.24 12.36 -8.39
C ASP A 125 0.55 11.08 -8.89
N LEU A 126 -0.44 11.27 -9.76
CA LEU A 126 -1.17 10.18 -10.40
C LEU A 126 -0.89 10.16 -11.91
N LEU A 127 -0.52 9.00 -12.42
CA LEU A 127 -0.53 8.69 -13.85
C LEU A 127 -1.69 7.73 -14.13
N PHE A 128 -2.57 8.10 -15.05
CA PHE A 128 -3.69 7.26 -15.46
C PHE A 128 -3.91 7.33 -16.98
N ASP A 129 -4.56 6.30 -17.51
CA ASP A 129 -4.94 6.23 -18.92
C ASP A 129 -6.13 7.16 -19.20
N SER A 130 -5.83 8.36 -19.70
CA SER A 130 -6.83 9.40 -20.00
C SER A 130 -7.76 9.05 -21.16
N SER A 131 -7.51 7.97 -21.90
CA SER A 131 -8.46 7.46 -22.90
C SER A 131 -9.60 6.66 -22.24
N LYS A 132 -9.38 6.18 -21.01
CA LYS A 132 -10.33 5.35 -20.25
C LYS A 132 -11.00 6.12 -19.12
N TRP A 133 -10.25 6.94 -18.41
CA TRP A 133 -10.69 7.62 -17.20
C TRP A 133 -10.66 9.14 -17.38
N ASP A 134 -11.51 9.85 -16.63
CA ASP A 134 -11.63 11.31 -16.71
C ASP A 134 -10.79 12.00 -15.62
N TRP A 135 -10.68 11.36 -14.46
CA TRP A 135 -10.07 11.93 -13.26
C TRP A 135 -9.61 10.82 -12.32
N GLY A 136 -8.62 11.09 -11.47
CA GLY A 136 -8.33 10.26 -10.32
C GLY A 136 -7.51 10.97 -9.25
N TRP A 137 -7.28 10.28 -8.14
CA TRP A 137 -6.35 10.71 -7.11
C TRP A 137 -5.50 9.56 -6.59
N TYR A 138 -4.26 9.88 -6.23
CA TYR A 138 -3.31 8.98 -5.58
C TYR A 138 -2.95 9.49 -4.20
N TYR A 139 -3.02 8.62 -3.20
CA TYR A 139 -2.69 8.93 -1.82
C TYR A 139 -1.79 7.86 -1.22
N TYR A 140 -0.84 8.28 -0.38
CA TYR A 140 0.01 7.38 0.37
C TYR A 140 0.12 7.79 1.84
N ASN A 141 0.51 6.83 2.68
CA ASN A 141 0.77 7.04 4.09
C ASN A 141 1.94 6.15 4.54
N THR A 142 2.83 6.74 5.32
CA THR A 142 4.07 6.13 5.83
C THR A 142 4.01 5.84 7.33
N THR A 143 2.82 5.91 7.93
CA THR A 143 2.64 5.58 9.35
C THR A 143 2.87 4.09 9.55
N VAL A 144 3.89 3.75 10.34
CA VAL A 144 4.25 2.37 10.62
C VAL A 144 3.21 1.73 11.54
N LYS A 145 2.76 0.51 11.17
CA LYS A 145 1.90 -0.34 12.00
C LYS A 145 2.47 -1.75 12.06
N SER A 146 2.45 -2.36 13.25
CA SER A 146 2.95 -3.71 13.46
C SER A 146 1.86 -4.58 14.06
N TYR A 147 1.75 -5.82 13.58
CA TYR A 147 0.75 -6.78 14.02
C TYR A 147 1.39 -8.15 14.20
N SER A 148 0.87 -8.91 15.17
CA SER A 148 1.32 -10.28 15.37
C SER A 148 0.89 -11.19 14.22
N LYS A 149 1.78 -12.11 13.81
CA LYS A 149 1.55 -13.16 12.81
C LYS A 149 0.56 -14.26 13.23
N SER A 150 -0.10 -14.12 14.38
CA SER A 150 -1.20 -15.00 14.80
C SER A 150 -2.58 -14.38 14.59
N THR A 151 -2.66 -13.16 14.05
CA THR A 151 -3.90 -12.38 13.95
C THR A 151 -4.47 -12.39 12.55
N ASN A 152 -5.77 -12.25 12.39
CA ASN A 152 -6.45 -12.23 11.08
C ASN A 152 -6.81 -10.80 10.65
N TYR A 153 -5.90 -9.83 10.83
CA TYR A 153 -6.19 -8.46 10.42
C TYR A 153 -6.41 -8.37 8.90
N LYS A 154 -7.38 -7.55 8.54
CA LYS A 154 -7.69 -7.15 7.17
C LYS A 154 -7.54 -5.65 7.05
N GLY A 155 -7.02 -5.22 5.91
CA GLY A 155 -7.07 -3.82 5.49
C GLY A 155 -8.31 -3.59 4.63
N GLN A 156 -8.95 -2.43 4.75
CA GLN A 156 -10.06 -2.02 3.91
C GLN A 156 -9.99 -0.53 3.56
N VAL A 157 -10.24 -0.22 2.30
CA VAL A 157 -10.56 1.14 1.81
C VAL A 157 -11.93 1.10 1.14
N THR A 158 -12.78 2.06 1.45
CA THR A 158 -14.15 2.14 0.96
C THR A 158 -14.34 3.43 0.18
N TYR A 159 -15.07 3.37 -0.93
CA TYR A 159 -15.54 4.57 -1.60
C TYR A 159 -17.04 4.77 -1.42
N LEU A 160 -17.47 6.02 -1.43
CA LEU A 160 -18.88 6.42 -1.46
C LEU A 160 -19.08 7.37 -2.64
N LEU A 161 -19.91 6.96 -3.58
CA LEU A 161 -20.42 7.81 -4.64
C LEU A 161 -21.75 8.39 -4.20
N MET A 162 -21.91 9.69 -4.35
CA MET A 162 -23.16 10.40 -4.04
C MET A 162 -23.66 11.14 -5.27
N CYS A 163 -24.93 10.93 -5.59
CA CYS A 163 -25.69 11.64 -6.60
C CYS A 163 -27.03 12.04 -5.95
N PRO A 164 -27.10 13.21 -5.28
CA PRO A 164 -28.19 13.55 -4.37
C PRO A 164 -29.60 13.49 -4.98
N ASP A 165 -29.73 13.85 -6.27
CA ASP A 165 -31.01 13.90 -6.98
C ASP A 165 -31.36 12.58 -7.70
N ALA A 166 -30.53 11.54 -7.54
CA ALA A 166 -30.73 10.26 -8.17
C ALA A 166 -31.47 9.25 -7.29
N ILE A 167 -31.97 8.18 -7.93
CA ILE A 167 -32.52 6.99 -7.27
C ILE A 167 -31.76 5.76 -7.79
N PRO A 168 -31.01 5.03 -6.94
CA PRO A 168 -30.64 5.39 -5.56
C PRO A 168 -29.68 6.59 -5.51
N ALA A 169 -29.67 7.36 -4.42
CA ALA A 169 -28.84 8.57 -4.33
C ALA A 169 -27.35 8.31 -4.05
N SER A 170 -26.96 7.06 -3.83
CA SER A 170 -25.58 6.70 -3.52
C SER A 170 -25.25 5.27 -3.89
N ALA A 171 -23.97 5.02 -4.12
CA ALA A 171 -23.42 3.67 -4.28
C ALA A 171 -22.06 3.57 -3.56
N THR A 172 -21.68 2.36 -3.16
CA THR A 172 -20.44 2.12 -2.42
C THR A 172 -19.78 0.82 -2.86
N GLY A 173 -18.46 0.77 -2.69
CA GLY A 173 -17.65 -0.42 -2.87
C GLY A 173 -16.38 -0.31 -2.05
N SER A 174 -15.63 -1.40 -1.95
CA SER A 174 -14.45 -1.42 -1.07
C SER A 174 -13.42 -2.44 -1.54
N ALA A 175 -12.17 -2.00 -1.62
CA ALA A 175 -11.02 -2.88 -1.77
C ALA A 175 -10.59 -3.43 -0.41
N ARG A 176 -10.30 -4.72 -0.33
CA ARG A 176 -9.97 -5.43 0.91
C ARG A 176 -8.79 -6.36 0.72
N ILE A 177 -7.82 -6.27 1.64
CA ILE A 177 -6.69 -7.18 1.69
C ILE A 177 -6.70 -7.97 2.99
N SER A 178 -6.31 -9.24 2.93
CA SER A 178 -5.85 -9.94 4.12
C SER A 178 -4.42 -9.49 4.39
N LEU A 179 -4.20 -8.83 5.53
CA LEU A 179 -2.84 -8.48 5.92
C LEU A 179 -2.06 -9.77 6.13
N ALA A 180 -0.76 -9.74 5.84
CA ALA A 180 0.11 -10.87 6.10
C ALA A 180 0.34 -10.98 7.61
N THR A 181 -0.65 -11.46 8.33
CA THR A 181 -0.61 -11.66 9.78
C THR A 181 -1.00 -13.09 10.15
N GLN A 182 -1.12 -13.98 9.16
CA GLN A 182 -1.25 -15.44 9.23
C GLN A 182 -0.49 -16.08 8.06
#